data_AF-A0A8J7GVH4-F1
#
_entry.id   AF-A0A8J7GVH4-F1
#
_cell.length_a   1.000
_cell.length_b   1.000
_cell.length_c   1.000
_cell.angle_alpha   90.00
_cell.angle_beta   90.00
_cell.angle_gamma   90.00
#
_symmetry.space_group_name_H-M   'P 1'
#
loop_
_entity.id
_entity.type
_entity.pdbx_description
1 polymer ?
#
loop_
_entity_poly.entity_id
_entity_poly.type
_entity_poly.pdbx_seq_one_letter_code
_entity_poly.pdbx_strand_id
1 'polypeptide(L)'
;MVDVVANSKYNYMGGGFVFVDFSLANIKIFTNARWLDYPTRSGLRLILVSDKLMEPLAAYWKVRDDRIFSVLYTSDGYENILKSIDKIYLRKMNATRVRGRMTEKEVSVLFLVLDGCSLKEIAGELQIGSKRLYNIKYSIERKLGVRLFHAFQF
;
A
#
# COMPACT_ATOMS: atom_id res chain seq x y z
N MET A 1 22.02 10.88 -7.84
CA MET A 1 22.46 9.60 -7.22
C MET A 1 21.34 8.55 -7.31
N VAL A 2 20.76 8.39 -8.51
CA VAL A 2 19.68 7.42 -8.80
C VAL A 2 20.15 6.38 -9.83
N ASP A 3 21.21 6.69 -10.59
CA ASP A 3 21.69 5.86 -11.70
C ASP A 3 22.58 4.66 -11.30
N VAL A 4 23.13 4.63 -10.09
CA VAL A 4 24.14 3.63 -9.71
C VAL A 4 23.52 2.27 -9.35
N VAL A 5 22.26 2.23 -8.90
CA VAL A 5 21.62 0.98 -8.46
C VAL A 5 21.12 0.12 -9.63
N ALA A 6 20.80 0.74 -10.77
CA ALA A 6 20.26 0.03 -11.93
C ALA A 6 21.32 -0.71 -12.76
N ASN A 7 22.56 -0.19 -12.82
CA ASN A 7 23.60 -0.70 -13.74
C ASN A 7 24.51 -1.81 -13.19
N SER A 8 24.32 -2.26 -11.95
CA SER A 8 25.20 -3.27 -11.32
C SER A 8 24.56 -4.64 -11.08
N LYS A 9 23.27 -4.83 -11.40
CA LYS A 9 22.52 -6.05 -11.04
C LYS A 9 21.87 -6.68 -12.26
N TYR A 10 22.33 -7.88 -12.62
CA TYR A 10 21.68 -8.71 -13.64
C TYR A 10 20.28 -9.11 -13.15
N ASN A 11 19.25 -8.79 -13.95
CA ASN A 11 17.87 -9.18 -13.65
C ASN A 11 17.59 -10.60 -14.18
N TYR A 12 17.60 -11.59 -13.29
CA TYR A 12 17.36 -12.99 -13.63
C TYR A 12 15.87 -13.33 -13.86
N MET A 13 14.94 -12.36 -13.82
CA MET A 13 13.49 -12.62 -13.96
C MET A 13 12.94 -12.54 -15.39
N GLY A 14 13.73 -12.12 -16.38
CA GLY A 14 13.24 -11.97 -17.77
C GLY A 14 12.16 -10.89 -17.97
N GLY A 15 11.88 -10.07 -16.96
CA GLY A 15 10.91 -8.97 -16.98
C GLY A 15 11.29 -7.85 -15.99
N GLY A 16 10.94 -6.61 -16.32
CA GLY A 16 11.26 -5.43 -15.51
C GLY A 16 10.35 -5.24 -14.29
N PHE A 17 10.75 -4.31 -13.42
CA PHE A 17 9.97 -3.89 -12.26
C PHE A 17 9.58 -2.42 -12.38
N VAL A 18 8.39 -2.07 -11.89
CA VAL A 18 7.97 -0.68 -11.68
C VAL A 18 7.98 -0.41 -10.18
N PHE A 19 8.74 0.61 -9.77
CA PHE A 19 8.71 1.11 -8.42
C PHE A 19 7.57 2.13 -8.29
N VAL A 20 6.67 1.90 -7.35
CA VAL A 20 5.51 2.76 -7.10
C VAL A 20 5.73 3.50 -5.78
N ASP A 21 5.66 4.83 -5.83
CA ASP A 21 5.68 5.66 -4.62
C ASP A 21 4.39 5.45 -3.82
N PHE A 22 4.47 4.61 -2.79
CA PHE A 22 3.35 4.18 -1.97
C PHE A 22 3.32 4.99 -0.65
N SER A 23 3.22 6.32 -0.81
CA SER A 23 3.25 7.29 0.29
C SER A 23 1.86 7.81 0.65
N LEU A 24 1.73 8.36 1.86
CA LEU A 24 0.48 8.91 2.38
C LEU A 24 -0.07 10.02 1.48
N ALA A 25 0.80 10.79 0.83
CA ALA A 25 0.42 11.84 -0.12
C ALA A 25 -0.46 11.31 -1.27
N ASN A 26 -0.30 10.04 -1.64
CA ASN A 26 -1.00 9.39 -2.74
C ASN A 26 -2.12 8.44 -2.27
N ILE A 27 -2.49 8.46 -0.99
CA ILE A 27 -3.41 7.47 -0.39
C ILE A 27 -4.75 7.34 -1.12
N LYS A 28 -5.32 8.42 -1.65
CA LYS A 28 -6.60 8.41 -2.38
C LYS A 28 -6.56 7.53 -3.63
N ILE A 29 -5.39 7.42 -4.28
CA ILE A 29 -5.19 6.54 -5.43
C ILE A 29 -5.24 5.08 -4.96
N PHE A 30 -4.53 4.76 -3.89
CA PHE A 30 -4.31 3.38 -3.45
C PHE A 30 -5.48 2.75 -2.68
N THR A 31 -6.52 3.50 -2.37
CA THR A 31 -7.75 2.96 -1.76
C THR A 31 -8.76 2.51 -2.81
N ASN A 32 -8.60 2.92 -4.06
CA ASN A 32 -9.42 2.48 -5.19
C ASN A 32 -8.72 1.37 -5.98
N ALA A 33 -9.27 0.16 -6.00
CA ALA A 33 -8.66 -1.00 -6.68
C ALA A 33 -8.30 -0.76 -8.16
N ARG A 34 -8.93 0.19 -8.84
CA ARG A 34 -8.61 0.59 -10.22
C ARG A 34 -7.20 1.12 -10.39
N TRP A 35 -6.49 1.50 -9.33
CA TRP A 35 -5.07 1.89 -9.44
C TRP A 35 -4.21 0.77 -10.02
N LEU A 36 -4.62 -0.49 -9.85
CA LEU A 36 -3.97 -1.65 -10.45
C LEU A 36 -4.32 -1.89 -11.91
N ASP A 37 -5.27 -1.15 -12.48
CA ASP A 37 -5.62 -1.24 -13.90
C ASP A 37 -4.56 -0.53 -14.76
N TYR A 38 -3.97 0.56 -14.27
CA TYR A 38 -2.96 1.32 -15.02
C TYR A 38 -1.71 0.50 -15.39
N PRO A 39 -1.18 -0.39 -14.51
CA PRO A 39 -0.02 -1.23 -14.84
C PRO A 39 -0.33 -2.46 -15.72
N THR A 40 -1.61 -2.82 -15.92
CA THR A 40 -2.04 -4.13 -16.50
C THR A 40 -1.48 -4.46 -17.88
N ARG A 41 -1.05 -3.47 -18.66
CA ARG A 41 -0.68 -3.67 -20.06
C ARG A 41 0.80 -4.01 -20.31
N SER A 42 1.63 -3.91 -19.28
CA SER A 42 3.09 -3.90 -19.46
C SER A 42 3.79 -5.26 -19.21
N GLY A 43 3.11 -6.21 -18.56
CA GLY A 43 3.75 -7.45 -18.07
C GLY A 43 4.78 -7.23 -16.95
N LEU A 44 4.94 -5.99 -16.48
CA LEU A 44 5.87 -5.62 -15.42
C LEU A 44 5.29 -5.95 -14.05
N ARG A 45 6.17 -6.32 -13.12
CA ARG A 45 5.80 -6.52 -11.72
C ARG A 45 6.00 -5.25 -10.91
N LEU A 46 5.19 -5.07 -9.87
CA LEU A 46 5.21 -3.89 -9.02
C LEU A 46 6.07 -4.11 -7.78
N ILE A 47 6.85 -3.09 -7.43
CA ILE A 47 7.53 -2.96 -6.13
C ILE A 47 6.97 -1.70 -5.47
N LEU A 48 6.27 -1.86 -4.36
CA LEU A 48 5.76 -0.72 -3.61
C LEU A 48 6.88 -0.16 -2.74
N VAL A 49 7.08 1.15 -2.76
CA VAL A 49 7.98 1.85 -1.84
C VAL A 49 7.10 2.56 -0.82
N SER A 50 6.91 1.94 0.34
CA SER A 50 5.95 2.38 1.35
C SER A 50 6.61 3.22 2.43
N ASP A 51 6.01 4.37 2.75
CA ASP A 51 6.27 5.03 4.02
C ASP A 51 5.70 4.24 5.21
N LYS A 52 6.09 4.65 6.41
CA LYS A 52 5.69 3.98 7.67
C LYS A 52 4.17 4.01 7.90
N LEU A 53 3.49 5.05 7.46
CA LEU A 53 2.05 5.23 7.68
C LEU A 53 1.24 4.35 6.72
N MET A 54 1.77 4.10 5.53
CA MET A 54 1.14 3.33 4.48
C MET A 54 1.45 1.82 4.52
N GLU A 55 2.37 1.36 5.38
CA GLU A 55 2.73 -0.07 5.49
C GLU A 55 1.51 -0.99 5.65
N PRO A 56 0.50 -0.65 6.48
CA PRO A 56 -0.73 -1.45 6.61
C PRO A 56 -1.49 -1.66 5.30
N LEU A 57 -1.57 -0.62 4.46
CA LEU A 57 -2.27 -0.66 3.18
C LEU A 57 -1.41 -1.34 2.10
N ALA A 58 -0.09 -1.14 2.13
CA ALA A 58 0.84 -1.85 1.26
C ALA A 58 0.80 -3.36 1.51
N ALA A 59 0.77 -3.77 2.78
CA ALA A 59 0.62 -5.18 3.17
C ALA A 59 -0.73 -5.77 2.74
N TYR A 60 -1.80 -4.96 2.70
CA TYR A 60 -3.11 -5.38 2.20
C TYR A 60 -3.01 -5.73 0.72
N TRP A 61 -2.43 -4.85 -0.09
CA TRP A 61 -2.26 -5.07 -1.51
C TRP A 61 -1.32 -6.22 -1.85
N LYS A 62 -0.19 -6.34 -1.13
CA LYS A 62 0.81 -7.40 -1.36
C LYS A 62 0.25 -8.83 -1.29
N VAL A 63 -0.80 -9.03 -0.48
CA VAL A 63 -1.46 -10.33 -0.32
C VAL A 63 -2.60 -10.51 -1.33
N ARG A 64 -3.22 -9.42 -1.78
CA ARG A 64 -4.40 -9.46 -2.66
C ARG A 64 -4.03 -9.59 -4.14
N ASP A 65 -2.84 -9.14 -4.53
CA ASP A 65 -2.44 -9.10 -5.93
C ASP A 65 -1.01 -9.58 -6.17
N ASP A 66 -0.88 -10.67 -6.93
CA ASP A 66 0.40 -11.30 -7.26
C ASP A 66 1.29 -10.47 -8.19
N ARG A 67 0.72 -9.46 -8.87
CA ARG A 67 1.51 -8.49 -9.65
C ARG A 67 2.39 -7.65 -8.75
N ILE A 68 2.02 -7.49 -7.47
CA ILE A 68 2.84 -6.84 -6.46
C ILE A 68 3.87 -7.85 -5.98
N PHE A 69 5.08 -7.74 -6.52
CA PHE A 69 6.15 -8.66 -6.23
C PHE A 69 6.71 -8.46 -4.82
N SER A 70 6.92 -7.21 -4.41
CA SER A 70 7.48 -6.89 -3.10
C SER A 70 7.05 -5.52 -2.59
N VAL A 71 7.27 -5.30 -1.29
CA VAL A 71 7.12 -3.99 -0.62
C VAL A 71 8.45 -3.66 0.03
N LEU A 72 8.97 -2.47 -0.27
CA LEU A 72 10.13 -1.87 0.38
C LEU A 72 9.62 -0.86 1.40
N TYR A 73 9.97 -1.05 2.67
CA TYR A 73 9.57 -0.14 3.73
C TYR A 73 10.68 0.89 3.96
N THR A 74 10.36 2.17 3.80
CA THR A 74 11.37 3.24 4.02
C THR A 74 11.81 3.32 5.48
N SER A 75 11.01 2.77 6.40
CA SER A 75 11.31 2.64 7.82
C SER A 75 12.45 1.65 8.14
N ASP A 76 12.78 0.74 7.21
CA ASP A 76 13.79 -0.30 7.43
C ASP A 76 15.24 0.22 7.33
N GLY A 77 15.42 1.46 6.88
CA GLY A 77 16.74 2.07 6.68
C GLY A 77 17.43 1.60 5.39
N TYR A 78 18.35 2.42 4.89
CA TYR A 78 18.95 2.28 3.56
C TYR A 78 19.58 0.90 3.31
N GLU A 79 20.37 0.38 4.26
CA GLU A 79 21.04 -0.92 4.09
C GLU A 79 20.07 -2.10 3.96
N ASN A 80 18.97 -2.10 4.71
CA ASN A 80 17.98 -3.17 4.65
C ASN A 80 17.16 -3.09 3.36
N ILE A 81 16.91 -1.87 2.86
CA ILE A 81 16.29 -1.66 1.55
C ILE A 81 17.20 -2.22 0.45
N LEU A 82 18.51 -1.94 0.48
CA LEU A 82 19.47 -2.49 -0.49
C LEU A 82 19.48 -4.03 -0.48
N LYS A 83 19.54 -4.65 0.71
CA LYS A 83 19.46 -6.11 0.86
C LYS A 83 18.13 -6.67 0.31
N SER A 84 17.04 -5.92 0.47
CA SER A 84 15.72 -6.31 -0.04
C SER A 84 15.67 -6.23 -1.57
N ILE A 85 16.32 -5.22 -2.16
CA ILE A 85 16.52 -5.12 -3.61
C ILE A 85 17.36 -6.31 -4.11
N ASP A 86 18.47 -6.66 -3.46
CA ASP A 86 19.27 -7.82 -3.84
C ASP A 86 18.44 -9.11 -3.86
N LYS A 87 17.63 -9.34 -2.82
CA LYS A 87 16.72 -10.49 -2.76
C LYS A 87 15.72 -10.49 -3.91
N ILE A 88 15.17 -9.32 -4.27
CA ILE A 88 14.23 -9.16 -5.38
C ILE A 88 14.88 -9.61 -6.71
N TYR A 89 16.10 -9.12 -7.00
CA TYR A 89 16.85 -9.49 -8.21
C TYR A 89 17.23 -10.98 -8.24
N LEU A 90 17.44 -11.60 -7.08
CA LEU A 90 17.71 -13.03 -6.91
C LEU A 90 16.45 -13.91 -6.82
N ARG A 91 15.25 -13.36 -7.07
CA ARG A 91 13.95 -14.06 -6.98
C ARG A 91 13.64 -14.65 -5.59
N LYS A 92 14.30 -14.16 -4.54
CA LYS A 92 13.96 -14.50 -3.16
C LYS A 92 12.82 -13.59 -2.71
N MET A 93 11.64 -14.16 -2.44
CA MET A 93 10.52 -13.39 -1.91
C MET A 93 10.88 -12.82 -0.54
N ASN A 94 10.65 -11.52 -0.33
CA ASN A 94 10.71 -10.94 0.99
C ASN A 94 9.51 -11.43 1.79
N ALA A 95 9.73 -11.87 3.03
CA ALA A 95 8.65 -12.22 3.94
C ALA A 95 7.78 -10.96 4.18
N THR A 96 6.49 -11.07 3.90
CA THR A 96 5.54 -9.98 4.15
C THR A 96 5.45 -9.72 5.64
N ARG A 97 5.63 -8.46 6.08
CA ARG A 97 5.25 -8.07 7.43
C ARG A 97 3.72 -8.10 7.51
N VAL A 98 3.16 -9.16 8.10
CA VAL A 98 1.71 -9.35 8.21
C VAL A 98 1.10 -8.51 9.35
N ARG A 99 1.92 -8.06 10.32
CA ARG A 99 1.43 -7.29 11.46
C ARG A 99 0.84 -5.95 11.02
N GLY A 100 -0.39 -5.68 11.45
CA GLY A 100 -1.05 -4.40 11.24
C GLY A 100 -1.73 -4.22 9.89
N ARG A 101 -1.72 -5.22 8.99
CA ARG A 101 -2.37 -5.18 7.67
C ARG A 101 -3.80 -4.66 7.72
N MET A 102 -4.19 -3.80 6.76
CA MET A 102 -5.59 -3.42 6.61
C MET A 102 -6.46 -4.60 6.12
N THR A 103 -7.70 -4.61 6.56
CA THR A 103 -8.76 -5.51 6.12
C THR A 103 -9.53 -4.86 4.97
N GLU A 104 -10.22 -5.66 4.18
CA GLU A 104 -11.07 -5.15 3.09
C GLU A 104 -12.07 -4.10 3.58
N LYS A 105 -12.73 -4.33 4.73
CA LYS A 105 -13.67 -3.36 5.31
C LYS A 105 -13.00 -2.05 5.71
N GLU A 106 -11.78 -2.10 6.23
CA GLU A 106 -11.02 -0.88 6.55
C GLU A 106 -10.66 -0.11 5.27
N VAL A 107 -10.26 -0.81 4.21
CA VAL A 107 -9.96 -0.17 2.92
C VAL A 107 -11.22 0.45 2.30
N SER A 108 -12.36 -0.24 2.34
CA SER A 108 -13.64 0.32 1.85
C SER A 108 -14.09 1.56 2.62
N VAL A 109 -14.02 1.53 3.96
CA VAL A 109 -14.34 2.71 4.78
C VAL A 109 -13.37 3.85 4.47
N LEU A 110 -12.07 3.57 4.38
CA LEU A 110 -11.05 4.56 4.05
C LEU A 110 -11.28 5.19 2.67
N PHE A 111 -11.64 4.38 1.66
CA PHE A 111 -11.99 4.87 0.32
C PHE A 111 -13.13 5.88 0.38
N LEU A 112 -14.26 5.53 1.01
CA LEU A 112 -15.42 6.41 1.11
C LEU A 112 -15.15 7.67 1.92
N VAL A 113 -14.35 7.59 2.99
CA VAL A 113 -13.94 8.78 3.75
C VAL A 113 -13.11 9.74 2.88
N LEU A 114 -12.18 9.22 2.08
CA LEU A 114 -11.36 10.02 1.16
C LEU A 114 -12.13 10.54 -0.06
N ASP A 115 -13.32 9.98 -0.31
CA ASP A 115 -14.27 10.49 -1.30
C ASP A 115 -15.23 11.54 -0.72
N GLY A 116 -15.11 11.85 0.57
CA GLY A 116 -15.87 12.90 1.24
C GLY A 116 -17.18 12.41 1.88
N CYS A 117 -17.45 11.11 1.89
CA CYS A 117 -18.66 10.57 2.52
C CYS A 117 -18.62 10.75 4.05
N SER A 118 -19.74 11.19 4.61
CA SER A 118 -19.99 11.23 6.05
C SER A 118 -20.12 9.83 6.62
N LEU A 119 -19.92 9.68 7.94
CA LEU A 119 -20.12 8.39 8.61
C LEU A 119 -21.56 7.86 8.47
N LYS A 120 -22.55 8.73 8.31
CA LYS A 120 -23.94 8.33 8.11
C LYS A 120 -24.14 7.71 6.71
N GLU A 121 -23.57 8.33 5.69
CA GLU A 121 -23.60 7.80 4.31
C GLU A 121 -22.85 6.48 4.23
N ILE A 122 -21.66 6.39 4.83
CA ILE A 122 -20.86 5.15 4.86
C ILE A 122 -21.61 4.02 5.58
N ALA A 123 -22.29 4.33 6.69
CA ALA A 123 -23.08 3.33 7.42
C ALA A 123 -24.22 2.76 6.55
N GLY A 124 -24.87 3.62 5.75
CA GLY A 124 -25.89 3.22 4.79
C GLY A 124 -25.32 2.40 3.64
N GLU A 125 -24.28 2.91 2.97
CA GLU A 125 -23.64 2.29 1.80
C GLU A 125 -23.09 0.89 2.11
N LEU A 126 -22.39 0.75 3.23
CA LEU A 126 -21.76 -0.51 3.63
C LEU A 126 -22.66 -1.38 4.54
N GLN A 127 -23.90 -0.94 4.81
CA GLN A 127 -24.86 -1.60 5.69
C GLN A 127 -24.25 -2.03 7.04
N ILE A 128 -23.49 -1.13 7.67
CA ILE A 128 -22.81 -1.37 8.95
C ILE A 128 -23.33 -0.42 10.02
N GLY A 129 -23.67 -0.99 11.19
CA GLY A 129 -24.12 -0.21 12.33
C GLY A 129 -23.05 0.76 12.85
N SER A 130 -23.50 1.91 13.36
CA SER A 130 -22.64 3.03 13.75
C SER A 130 -21.50 2.63 14.70
N LYS A 131 -21.78 1.82 15.74
CA LYS A 131 -20.75 1.34 16.68
C LYS A 131 -19.61 0.59 15.97
N ARG A 132 -19.96 -0.28 15.01
CA ARG A 132 -18.97 -1.03 14.23
C ARG A 132 -18.18 -0.11 13.32
N LEU A 133 -18.85 0.86 12.68
CA LEU A 133 -18.18 1.85 11.83
C LEU A 133 -17.16 2.69 12.63
N TYR A 134 -17.51 3.15 13.84
CA TYR A 134 -16.57 3.85 14.72
C TYR A 134 -15.36 2.99 15.10
N ASN A 135 -15.56 1.69 15.37
CA ASN A 135 -14.44 0.77 15.65
C ASN A 135 -13.53 0.60 14.43
N ILE A 136 -14.10 0.50 13.22
CA ILE A 136 -13.32 0.42 11.97
C ILE A 136 -12.53 1.71 11.76
N LYS A 137 -13.18 2.88 11.89
CA LYS A 137 -12.51 4.18 11.82
C LYS A 137 -11.33 4.25 12.80
N TYR A 138 -11.55 3.91 14.06
CA TYR A 138 -10.49 3.93 15.07
C TYR A 138 -9.33 2.99 14.72
N SER A 139 -9.64 1.80 14.19
CA SER A 139 -8.62 0.85 13.73
C SER A 139 -7.79 1.41 12.57
N ILE A 140 -8.43 2.07 11.59
CA ILE A 140 -7.73 2.74 10.49
C ILE A 140 -6.81 3.84 11.01
N GLU A 141 -7.30 4.71 11.90
CA GLU A 141 -6.52 5.81 12.48
C GLU A 141 -5.31 5.28 13.27
N ARG A 142 -5.48 4.19 14.02
CA ARG A 142 -4.37 3.51 14.71
C ARG A 142 -3.32 2.93 13.76
N LYS A 143 -3.76 2.40 12.62
CA LYS A 143 -2.87 1.80 11.61
C LYS A 143 -2.10 2.86 10.84
N LEU A 144 -2.79 3.91 10.38
CA LEU A 144 -2.17 5.00 9.63
C LEU A 144 -1.43 6.00 10.51
N GLY A 145 -1.65 6.00 11.83
CA GLY A 145 -1.07 6.98 12.74
C GLY A 145 -1.58 8.41 12.55
N VAL A 146 -2.69 8.60 11.82
CA VAL A 146 -3.30 9.91 11.53
C VAL A 146 -4.81 9.87 11.79
N ARG A 147 -5.41 11.04 12.06
CA ARG A 147 -6.86 11.18 12.20
C ARG A 147 -7.49 11.45 10.84
N LEU A 148 -8.37 10.56 10.37
CA LEU A 148 -8.89 10.60 8.99
C LEU A 148 -9.59 11.92 8.66
N PHE A 149 -10.48 12.40 9.52
CA PHE A 149 -11.30 13.59 9.25
C PHE A 149 -10.60 14.92 9.53
N HIS A 150 -9.37 14.88 10.05
CA HIS A 150 -8.56 16.07 10.33
C HIS A 150 -7.35 16.17 9.39
N ALA A 151 -6.92 15.04 8.81
CA ALA A 151 -5.75 14.96 7.93
C ALA A 151 -6.09 15.06 6.44
N PHE A 152 -7.36 14.89 6.04
CA PHE A 152 -7.78 14.81 4.63
C PHE A 152 -8.89 15.81 4.27
N GLN A 153 -8.89 17.00 4.90
CA GLN A 153 -9.73 18.11 4.44
C GLN A 153 -9.18 18.60 3.10
N PHE A 154 -9.86 18.29 2.00
CA PHE A 154 -9.64 18.86 0.68
C PHE A 154 -10.74 19.87 0.38
#